data_AF-A0A163CR08-F1
#
_entry.id   AF-A0A163CR08-F1
#
_cell.length_a   1.000
_cell.length_b   1.000
_cell.length_c   1.000
_cell.angle_alpha   90.00
_cell.angle_beta   90.00
_cell.angle_gamma   90.00
#
_symmetry.space_group_name_H-M   'P 1'
#
loop_
_entity.id
_entity.type
_entity.pdbx_description
1 polymer ?
#
loop_
_entity_poly.entity_id
_entity_poly.type
_entity_poly.pdbx_seq_one_letter_code
_entity_poly.pdbx_strand_id
1 'polypeptide(L)'
;MCFRWVAAVGAVSAALLLSACGKSQPTETVESLANDPDRLKQLREQCKTERAKLGEELCDRVADATQRRFFGSGKVPYNPPKESPKF
;
A
#
# COMPACT_ATOMS: atom_id res chain seq x y z
N MET A 1 12.85 -11.26 -10.66
CA MET A 1 14.18 -11.91 -10.61
C MET A 1 15.28 -10.84 -10.59
N CYS A 2 15.75 -10.43 -9.42
CA CYS A 2 17.02 -9.68 -9.28
C CYS A 2 17.95 -10.53 -8.41
N PHE A 3 18.34 -11.68 -8.95
CA PHE A 3 19.53 -12.36 -8.47
C PHE A 3 20.43 -12.52 -9.67
N ARG A 4 21.38 -11.61 -9.83
CA ARG A 4 22.59 -11.89 -10.59
C ARG A 4 23.68 -10.86 -10.27
N TRP A 5 24.78 -11.38 -9.73
CA TRP A 5 26.11 -10.79 -9.59
C TRP A 5 26.35 -9.80 -8.45
N VAL A 6 26.58 -10.36 -7.26
CA VAL A 6 27.71 -9.92 -6.44
C VAL A 6 28.98 -10.30 -7.22
N ALA A 7 29.46 -9.40 -8.07
CA ALA A 7 30.82 -9.45 -8.62
C ALA A 7 31.62 -8.30 -8.02
N ALA A 8 32.76 -8.68 -7.46
CA ALA A 8 33.91 -7.84 -7.18
C ALA A 8 33.71 -6.72 -6.14
N VAL A 9 34.09 -7.07 -4.90
CA VAL A 9 34.77 -6.13 -3.99
C VAL A 9 35.92 -5.47 -4.76
N GLY A 10 35.91 -4.15 -4.87
CA GLY A 10 37.02 -3.38 -5.46
C GLY A 10 36.98 -1.94 -4.97
N ALA A 11 38.02 -1.50 -4.28
CA ALA A 11 38.19 -0.15 -3.78
C ALA A 11 37.98 0.91 -4.88
N VAL A 12 37.16 1.94 -4.60
CA VAL A 12 37.23 3.35 -5.08
C VAL A 12 36.03 4.11 -4.51
N SER A 13 36.28 5.26 -3.88
CA SER A 13 35.30 6.18 -3.30
C SER A 13 34.53 6.96 -4.38
N ALA A 14 33.20 6.90 -4.38
CA ALA A 14 32.33 7.94 -4.94
C ALA A 14 30.88 7.74 -4.46
N ALA A 15 30.29 8.80 -3.92
CA ALA A 15 28.93 8.85 -3.42
C ALA A 15 27.90 8.58 -4.53
N LEU A 16 27.09 7.53 -4.40
CA LEU A 16 25.75 7.46 -4.97
C LEU A 16 24.87 6.61 -4.03
N LEU A 17 23.99 7.29 -3.30
CA LEU A 17 22.84 6.68 -2.63
C LEU A 17 21.95 6.07 -3.71
N LEU A 18 22.12 4.77 -4.01
CA LEU A 18 21.18 4.03 -4.84
C LEU A 18 20.00 3.60 -3.97
N SER A 19 19.13 4.59 -3.70
CA SER A 19 17.79 4.35 -3.22
C SER A 19 17.09 3.35 -4.16
N ALA A 20 16.70 2.22 -3.58
CA ALA A 20 15.56 1.38 -3.93
C ALA A 20 15.21 1.28 -5.42
N CYS A 21 15.66 0.19 -6.07
CA CYS A 21 14.94 -0.36 -7.21
C CYS A 21 13.64 -1.01 -6.71
N GLY A 22 12.70 -0.18 -6.27
CA GLY A 22 11.31 -0.58 -6.07
C GLY A 22 10.68 -0.63 -7.45
N LYS A 23 10.39 -1.83 -7.96
CA LYS A 23 9.43 -1.99 -9.05
C LYS A 23 8.15 -1.26 -8.62
N SER A 24 7.90 -0.07 -9.16
CA SER A 24 6.57 0.52 -9.17
C SER A 24 5.73 -0.31 -10.13
N GLN A 25 5.37 -1.52 -9.67
CA GLN A 25 4.33 -2.35 -10.27
C GLN A 25 2.97 -1.67 -10.03
N PRO A 26 1.96 -2.05 -10.83
CA PRO A 26 0.98 -1.14 -11.40
C PRO A 26 0.37 -0.25 -10.34
N THR A 27 0.52 1.07 -10.49
CA THR A 27 -0.25 2.12 -9.80
C THR A 27 -1.02 1.61 -8.58
N GLU A 28 -0.30 1.33 -7.46
CA GLU A 28 -0.80 0.87 -6.15
C GLU A 28 -1.70 1.96 -5.52
N THR A 29 -2.70 2.36 -6.27
CA THR A 29 -3.70 3.36 -5.94
C THR A 29 -4.69 2.74 -4.98
N VAL A 30 -5.35 3.59 -4.21
CA VAL A 30 -6.34 3.17 -3.22
C VAL A 30 -7.43 2.31 -3.87
N GLU A 31 -7.91 2.70 -5.05
CA GLU A 31 -8.91 1.97 -5.83
C GLU A 31 -8.39 0.61 -6.33
N SER A 32 -7.17 0.54 -6.88
CA SER A 32 -6.62 -0.73 -7.34
C SER A 32 -6.44 -1.72 -6.18
N LEU A 33 -5.95 -1.22 -5.05
CA LEU A 33 -5.75 -2.00 -3.82
C LEU A 33 -7.07 -2.42 -3.16
N ALA A 34 -8.10 -1.57 -3.24
CA ALA A 34 -9.42 -1.93 -2.72
C ALA A 34 -10.08 -3.05 -3.54
N ASN A 35 -9.76 -3.13 -4.83
CA ASN A 35 -10.27 -4.15 -5.75
C ASN A 35 -9.44 -5.45 -5.74
N ASP A 36 -8.20 -5.43 -5.23
CA ASP A 36 -7.34 -6.61 -5.09
C ASP A 36 -7.09 -6.96 -3.60
N PRO A 37 -7.91 -7.86 -3.02
CA PRO A 37 -7.84 -8.21 -1.61
C PRO A 37 -6.56 -8.95 -1.22
N ASP A 38 -6.05 -9.80 -2.11
CA ASP A 38 -4.88 -10.65 -1.85
C ASP A 38 -3.62 -9.80 -1.82
N ARG A 39 -3.49 -8.87 -2.79
CA ARG A 39 -2.40 -7.90 -2.82
C ARG A 39 -2.42 -6.97 -1.62
N LEU A 40 -3.60 -6.46 -1.26
CA LEU A 40 -3.77 -5.59 -0.10
C LEU A 40 -3.38 -6.28 1.21
N LYS A 41 -3.72 -7.57 1.38
CA LYS A 41 -3.34 -8.35 2.56
C LYS A 41 -1.82 -8.50 2.66
N GLN A 42 -1.15 -8.82 1.56
CA GLN A 42 0.30 -8.95 1.53
C GLN A 42 0.99 -7.64 1.93
N LEU A 43 0.54 -6.52 1.36
CA LEU A 43 1.10 -5.20 1.67
C LEU A 43 0.81 -4.76 3.11
N ARG A 44 -0.35 -5.10 3.68
CA ARG A 44 -0.63 -4.86 5.11
C ARG A 44 0.39 -5.55 6.01
N GLU A 45 0.74 -6.80 5.73
CA GLU A 45 1.74 -7.52 6.53
C GLU A 45 3.14 -6.93 6.35
N GLN A 46 3.51 -6.57 5.11
CA GLN A 46 4.80 -5.93 4.85
C GLN A 46 4.89 -4.53 5.48
N CYS A 47 3.80 -3.74 5.50
CA CYS A 47 3.79 -2.42 6.14
C CYS A 47 3.98 -2.47 7.66
N LYS A 48 3.69 -3.61 8.32
CA LYS A 48 3.95 -3.77 9.76
C LYS A 48 5.43 -3.92 10.07
N THR A 49 6.19 -4.56 9.18
CA THR A 49 7.58 -4.98 9.44
C THR A 49 8.60 -4.19 8.62
N GLU A 50 8.20 -3.70 7.45
CA GLU A 50 9.07 -3.09 6.43
C GLU A 50 8.61 -1.69 5.98
N ARG A 51 7.87 -0.95 6.82
CA ARG A 51 7.38 0.43 6.51
C ARG A 51 8.48 1.33 5.94
N ALA A 52 9.68 1.30 6.52
CA ALA A 52 10.81 2.11 6.06
C ALA A 52 11.31 1.73 4.65
N LYS A 53 11.14 0.47 4.23
CA LYS A 53 11.53 0.00 2.89
C LYS A 53 10.45 0.28 1.86
N LEU A 54 9.17 0.15 2.25
CA LEU A 54 8.02 0.34 1.37
C LEU A 54 7.66 1.82 1.15
N GLY A 55 7.98 2.67 2.13
CA GLY A 55 7.62 4.08 2.11
C GLY A 55 6.31 4.35 2.84
N GLU A 56 6.26 5.50 3.49
CA GLU A 56 5.13 5.91 4.32
C GLU A 56 3.84 6.05 3.52
N GLU A 57 3.94 6.76 2.40
CA GLU A 57 2.84 7.06 1.49
C GLU A 57 2.17 5.79 0.94
N LEU A 58 2.93 4.73 0.65
CA LEU A 58 2.37 3.46 0.21
C LEU A 58 1.57 2.78 1.33
N CYS A 59 2.10 2.78 2.55
CA CYS A 59 1.40 2.18 3.69
C CYS A 59 0.15 2.97 4.10
N ASP A 60 0.14 4.28 3.88
CA ASP A 60 -1.04 5.11 4.09
C ASP A 60 -2.11 4.81 3.02
N ARG A 61 -1.72 4.66 1.74
CA ARG A 61 -2.65 4.18 0.69
C ARG A 61 -3.23 2.80 0.98
N VAL A 62 -2.43 1.88 1.54
CA VAL A 62 -2.88 0.55 1.99
C VAL A 62 -3.89 0.67 3.14
N ALA A 63 -3.68 1.58 4.07
CA ALA A 63 -4.64 1.86 5.14
C ALA A 63 -5.96 2.39 4.57
N ASP A 64 -5.89 3.38 3.68
CA ASP A 64 -7.05 3.94 2.98
C ASP A 64 -7.80 2.89 2.18
N ALA A 65 -7.09 2.04 1.43
CA ALA A 65 -7.71 0.99 0.63
C ALA A 65 -8.46 -0.01 1.51
N THR A 66 -7.88 -0.35 2.67
CA THR A 66 -8.55 -1.21 3.64
C THR A 66 -9.81 -0.53 4.19
N GLN A 67 -9.73 0.74 4.55
CA GLN A 67 -10.88 1.50 5.03
C GLN A 67 -11.98 1.54 3.98
N ARG A 68 -11.64 1.83 2.72
CA ARG A 68 -12.61 1.91 1.62
C ARG A 68 -13.31 0.59 1.34
N ARG A 69 -12.64 -0.55 1.53
CA ARG A 69 -13.32 -1.85 1.40
C ARG A 69 -14.40 -2.07 2.47
N PHE A 70 -14.22 -1.47 3.64
CA PHE A 70 -15.14 -1.64 4.76
C PHE A 70 -16.25 -0.58 4.79
N PHE A 71 -15.89 0.69 4.64
CA PHE A 71 -16.80 1.84 4.73
C PHE A 71 -17.29 2.34 3.35
N GLY A 72 -16.78 1.77 2.26
CA GLY A 72 -17.02 2.28 0.91
C GLY A 72 -16.33 3.62 0.67
N SER A 73 -16.76 4.32 -0.39
CA SER A 73 -16.20 5.61 -0.79
C SER A 73 -16.73 6.82 0.01
N GLY A 74 -17.53 6.58 1.06
CA GLY A 74 -18.17 7.66 1.85
C GLY A 74 -19.27 8.42 1.09
N LYS A 75 -19.63 7.99 -0.13
CA LYS A 75 -20.67 8.62 -0.96
C LYS A 75 -22.07 8.02 -0.75
N VAL A 76 -22.32 7.42 0.40
CA VAL A 76 -23.61 6.79 0.70
C VAL A 76 -24.58 7.86 1.21
N PRO A 77 -25.70 8.13 0.52
CA PRO A 77 -26.68 9.10 0.98
C PRO A 77 -27.27 8.67 2.33
N TYR A 78 -27.41 9.63 3.25
CA TYR A 78 -28.16 9.39 4.48
C TYR A 78 -29.64 9.23 4.13
N ASN A 79 -30.20 8.04 4.40
CA ASN A 79 -31.61 7.74 4.23
C ASN A 79 -32.25 7.40 5.58
N PRO A 80 -32.68 8.43 6.35
CA PRO A 80 -33.33 8.19 7.64
C PRO A 80 -34.66 7.46 7.45
N PRO A 81 -35.04 6.59 8.40
CA PRO A 81 -36.40 6.07 8.47
C PRO A 81 -37.41 7.22 8.58
N LYS A 82 -38.49 7.15 7.82
CA LYS A 82 -39.59 8.15 7.89
C LYS A 82 -40.36 8.07 9.21
N GLU A 83 -40.38 6.88 9.82
CA GLU A 83 -41.07 6.62 11.06
C GLU A 83 -40.04 6.37 12.17
N SER A 84 -40.32 6.88 13.37
CA SER A 84 -39.49 6.61 14.55
C SER A 84 -39.52 5.12 14.91
N PRO A 85 -38.38 4.51 15.30
CA PRO A 85 -38.36 3.14 15.79
C PRO A 85 -39.27 2.99 17.01
N LYS A 86 -40.12 1.96 17.00
CA LYS A 86 -40.90 1.56 18.17
C LYS A 86 -40.01 0.63 19.00
N PHE A 87 -39.67 1.05 20.22
CA PHE A 87 -38.95 0.26 21.22
C PHE A 87 -39.90 -0.28 22.28
#